data_AF-A0A9E6CMY4-F1
#
_entry.id   AF-A0A9E6CMY4-F1
#
_cell.length_a   1.000
_cell.length_b   1.000
_cell.length_c   1.000
_cell.angle_alpha   90.00
_cell.angle_beta   90.00
_cell.angle_gamma   90.00
#
_symmetry.space_group_name_H-M   'P 1'
#
loop_
_entity.id
_entity.type
_entity.pdbx_description
1 polymer ?
#
loop_
_entity_poly.entity_id
_entity_poly.type
_entity_poly.pdbx_seq_one_letter_code
_entity_poly.pdbx_strand_id
1 'polypeptide(L)' 'MTSVIKYYEGIGSVAVIGNYLPRQCGIATFTTDLVEGLSAEAPDIYCWAGAMNDKPEGYA' A
#
# COMPACT_ATOMS: atom_id res chain seq x y z
N MET A 1 -1.04 -20.20 13.99
CA MET A 1 -1.09 -19.18 12.93
C MET A 1 0.13 -19.39 12.02
N THR A 2 0.09 -20.46 11.23
CA THR A 2 1.32 -21.07 10.66
C THR A 2 1.29 -21.17 9.13
N SER A 3 0.25 -20.63 8.49
CA SER A 3 0.01 -20.83 7.05
C SER A 3 0.25 -19.60 6.18
N VAL A 4 0.34 -18.39 6.74
CA VAL A 4 0.57 -17.16 5.95
C VAL A 4 2.05 -17.00 5.58
N ILE A 5 2.95 -17.27 6.54
CA ILE A 5 4.39 -17.08 6.40
C ILE A 5 5.00 -17.92 5.25
N LYS A 6 4.41 -19.09 4.94
CA LYS A 6 4.94 -19.98 3.90
C LYS A 6 4.64 -19.50 2.46
N TYR A 7 3.62 -18.67 2.24
CA TYR A 7 3.24 -18.23 0.88
C TYR A 7 4.12 -17.11 0.32
N TYR A 8 4.81 -16.37 1.18
CA TYR A 8 5.54 -15.14 0.81
C TYR A 8 7.02 -15.20 1.20
N GLU A 9 7.58 -16.42 1.31
CA GLU A 9 8.97 -16.63 1.69
C GLU A 9 9.92 -15.84 0.76
N GLY A 10 10.78 -15.01 1.34
CA GLY A 10 11.70 -14.13 0.61
C GLY A 10 11.16 -12.74 0.26
N ILE A 11 9.88 -12.44 0.49
CA ILE A 11 9.33 -11.09 0.35
C ILE A 11 9.53 -10.31 1.65
N GLY A 12 10.46 -9.36 1.66
CA GLY A 12 10.70 -8.48 2.82
C GLY A 12 9.92 -7.17 2.80
N SER A 13 9.40 -6.74 1.64
CA SER A 13 8.65 -5.50 1.52
C SER A 13 7.72 -5.50 0.32
N VAL A 14 6.58 -4.80 0.47
CA VAL A 14 5.60 -4.52 -0.59
C VAL A 14 5.32 -3.02 -0.62
N ALA A 15 5.46 -2.41 -1.80
CA ALA A 15 5.13 -1.01 -2.04
C ALA A 15 3.85 -0.90 -2.86
N VAL A 16 2.87 -0.15 -2.37
CA VAL A 16 1.63 0.16 -3.11
C VAL A 16 1.72 1.59 -3.64
N ILE A 17 1.80 1.74 -4.97
CA ILE A 17 1.92 3.04 -5.63
C ILE A 17 0.53 3.51 -6.03
N GLY A 18 0.12 4.69 -5.54
CA GLY A 18 -1.26 5.14 -5.68
C GLY A 18 -1.50 6.53 -5.10
N ASN A 19 -2.78 6.91 -5.02
CA ASN A 19 -3.21 8.00 -4.15
C ASN A 19 -3.34 7.49 -2.72
N TYR A 20 -3.19 8.38 -1.75
CA TYR A 20 -3.30 8.04 -0.34
C TYR A 20 -4.02 9.15 0.43
N LEU A 21 -4.47 8.86 1.65
CA LEU A 21 -4.93 9.91 2.55
C LEU A 21 -3.83 10.99 2.72
N PRO A 22 -4.20 12.29 2.78
CA PRO A 22 -5.53 12.83 3.03
C PRO A 22 -6.37 13.18 1.78
N ARG A 23 -6.03 12.68 0.57
CA ARG A 23 -6.87 12.92 -0.62
C ARG A 23 -8.27 12.31 -0.41
N GLN A 24 -9.31 13.10 -0.68
CA GLN A 24 -10.71 12.71 -0.45
C GLN A 24 -11.35 12.06 -1.69
N CYS A 25 -10.68 11.08 -2.28
CA CYS A 25 -11.20 10.29 -3.39
C CYS A 25 -11.22 8.81 -3.03
N GLY A 26 -12.16 8.04 -3.61
CA GLY A 26 -12.34 6.62 -3.27
C GLY A 26 -11.07 5.78 -3.47
N ILE A 27 -10.24 6.12 -4.45
CA ILE A 27 -8.97 5.43 -4.70
C ILE A 27 -7.93 5.68 -3.59
N ALA A 28 -7.95 6.85 -2.94
CA ALA A 28 -7.07 7.14 -1.80
C ALA A 28 -7.48 6.33 -0.56
N THR A 29 -8.78 6.24 -0.29
CA THR A 29 -9.32 5.37 0.75
C THR A 29 -8.97 3.91 0.47
N PHE A 30 -9.23 3.42 -0.75
CA PHE A 30 -8.91 2.05 -1.14
C PHE A 30 -7.44 1.70 -0.93
N THR A 31 -6.52 2.58 -1.36
CA THR A 31 -5.08 2.33 -1.22
C THR A 31 -4.66 2.32 0.25
N THR A 32 -5.29 3.15 1.08
CA THR A 32 -5.06 3.19 2.54
C THR A 32 -5.52 1.90 3.18
N ASP A 33 -6.77 1.50 2.96
CA ASP A 33 -7.34 0.26 3.50
C ASP A 33 -6.55 -0.97 3.03
N LEU A 34 -6.06 -0.96 1.79
CA LEU A 34 -5.24 -2.05 1.25
C LEU A 34 -3.89 -2.16 1.98
N VAL A 35 -3.17 -1.04 2.19
CA VAL A 35 -1.88 -1.06 2.87
C VAL A 35 -2.03 -1.46 4.34
N GLU A 36 -3.07 -0.96 5.01
CA GLU A 36 -3.39 -1.35 6.39
C GLU A 36 -3.77 -2.83 6.48
N GLY A 37 -4.59 -3.34 5.55
CA GLY A 37 -4.97 -4.75 5.48
C GLY A 37 -3.78 -5.67 5.21
N LEU A 38 -2.90 -5.32 4.27
CA LEU A 38 -1.66 -6.07 4.01
C LEU A 38 -0.74 -6.11 5.24
N SER A 39 -0.60 -4.98 5.94
CA SER A 39 0.20 -4.89 7.16
C SER A 39 -0.37 -5.73 8.29
N ALA A 40 -1.71 -5.83 8.38
CA ALA A 40 -2.38 -6.65 9.38
C ALA A 40 -2.28 -8.16 9.08
N GLU A 41 -2.42 -8.55 7.81
CA GLU A 41 -2.37 -9.96 7.40
C GLU A 41 -0.94 -10.52 7.36
N ALA A 42 0.05 -9.69 7.03
CA ALA A 42 1.46 -10.07 6.93
C ALA A 42 2.36 -9.10 7.72
N PRO A 43 2.34 -9.16 9.07
CA PRO A 43 3.06 -8.21 9.93
C PRO A 43 4.60 -8.30 9.78
N ASP A 44 5.11 -9.42 9.26
CA ASP A 44 6.54 -9.63 9.01
C ASP A 44 7.02 -9.00 7.69
N ILE A 45 6.10 -8.54 6.83
CA ILE A 45 6.40 -7.90 5.55
C ILE A 45 6.24 -6.38 5.71
N TYR A 46 7.27 -5.63 5.34
CA TYR A 46 7.19 -4.17 5.37
C TYR A 46 6.30 -3.64 4.23
N CYS A 47 5.03 -3.39 4.53
CA CYS A 47 4.04 -2.84 3.61
C CYS A 47 3.95 -1.32 3.74
N TRP A 48 4.00 -0.60 2.63
CA TRP A 48 3.97 0.87 2.63
C TRP A 48 3.39 1.44 1.34
N ALA A 49 2.97 2.70 1.41
CA ALA A 49 2.39 3.43 0.29
C ALA A 49 3.37 4.44 -0.32
N GLY A 50 3.51 4.41 -1.64
CA GLY A 50 4.10 5.49 -2.42
C GLY A 50 2.99 6.44 -2.89
N ALA A 51 2.67 7.46 -2.08
CA ALA A 51 1.64 8.43 -2.42
C ALA A 51 2.09 9.35 -3.56
N MET A 52 1.40 9.27 -4.70
CA MET A 52 1.70 10.08 -5.87
C MET A 52 1.19 11.51 -5.69
N ASN A 53 1.96 12.45 -6.23
CA ASN A 53 1.57 13.84 -6.34
C ASN A 53 1.67 14.31 -7.79
N ASP A 54 0.91 15.34 -8.11
CA ASP A 54 0.84 15.88 -9.46
C ASP A 54 2.01 16.83 -9.73
N LYS A 55 2.38 16.99 -11.00
CA LYS A 55 3.36 18.01 -11.40
C LYS A 55 2.71 19.40 -11.40
N PRO A 56 3.44 20.47 -11.03
CA PRO A 56 2.89 21.82 -10.97
C PRO A 56 2.22 22.29 -12.26
N GLU A 57 2.72 21.83 -13.41
CA GLU A 57 2.21 22.23 -14.72
C GLU A 57 0.97 21.43 -15.17
N GLY A 58 0.50 20.47 -14.37
CA GLY A 58 -0.60 19.57 -14.74
C GLY A 58 -0.24 18.60 -15.88
N TYR A 59 -1.18 17.79 -16.34
CA TYR A 59 -1.00 16.88 -17.48
C TYR A 59 -1.66 17.45 -18.75
N ALA A 60 -1.05 17.20 -19.92
CA ALA A 60 -1.53 17.69 -21.22
C ALA A 60 -2.50 16.71 -21.88
#